data_AF-A0A442I659-F1
#
_entry.id   AF-A0A442I659-F1
#
_cell.length_a   1.000
_cell.length_b   1.000
_cell.length_c   1.000
_cell.angle_alpha   90.00
_cell.angle_beta   90.00
_cell.angle_gamma   90.00
#
_symmetry.space_group_name_H-M   'P 1'
#
loop_
_entity.id
_entity.type
_entity.pdbx_description
1 polymer ?
#
loop_
_entity_poly.entity_id
_entity_poly.type
_entity_poly.pdbx_seq_one_letter_code
_entity_poly.pdbx_strand_id
1 'polypeptide(L)'
;MRIITKERAFALASQWGSFMHATDPGQCLYTFHTNDGRPLTEEHRLECLRWLRSKQTQTRSDREADELMKLIRFMANTPLRPLQ
;
A
#
# COMPACT_ATOMS: atom_id res chain seq x y z
N MET A 1 9.78 -0.55 -15.91
CA MET A 1 8.93 0.23 -15.00
C MET A 1 9.59 0.23 -13.62
N ARG A 2 9.95 1.40 -13.06
CA ARG A 2 10.75 1.51 -11.82
C ARG A 2 9.89 1.24 -10.57
N ILE A 3 10.44 0.51 -9.61
CA ILE A 3 9.85 0.35 -8.27
C ILE A 3 9.94 1.70 -7.54
N ILE A 4 8.88 2.10 -6.83
CA ILE A 4 8.81 3.35 -6.06
C ILE A 4 9.62 3.24 -4.75
N THR A 5 10.02 4.37 -4.16
CA THR A 5 10.73 4.36 -2.87
C THR A 5 9.79 4.04 -1.71
N LYS A 6 10.33 3.72 -0.52
CA LYS A 6 9.53 3.45 0.68
C LYS A 6 8.73 4.67 1.15
N GLU A 7 9.27 5.87 0.97
CA GLU A 7 8.61 7.14 1.30
C GLU A 7 7.45 7.40 0.33
N ARG A 8 7.66 7.14 -0.97
CA ARG A 8 6.59 7.26 -1.97
C ARG A 8 5.50 6.21 -1.74
N ALA A 9 5.87 5.00 -1.35
CA ALA A 9 4.92 3.95 -0.99
C ALA A 9 4.09 4.34 0.23
N PHE A 10 4.72 4.92 1.28
CA PHE A 10 4.02 5.47 2.44
C PHE A 10 3.00 6.54 2.02
N ALA A 11 3.42 7.53 1.24
CA ALA A 11 2.54 8.61 0.78
C ALA A 11 1.34 8.09 -0.03
N LEU A 12 1.57 7.15 -0.96
CA LEU A 12 0.49 6.54 -1.74
C LEU A 12 -0.44 5.71 -0.84
N ALA A 13 0.10 4.90 0.07
CA ALA A 13 -0.70 4.13 1.02
C ALA A 13 -1.59 5.03 1.88
N SER A 14 -1.08 6.18 2.36
CA SER A 14 -1.87 7.15 3.12
C SER A 14 -2.99 7.80 2.29
N GLN A 15 -2.76 8.08 1.00
CA GLN A 15 -3.80 8.59 0.11
C GLN A 15 -4.91 7.57 -0.14
N TRP A 16 -4.56 6.30 -0.32
CA TRP A 16 -5.53 5.22 -0.39
C TRP A 16 -6.24 5.01 0.96
N GLY A 17 -5.50 5.24 2.05
CA GLY A 17 -5.94 5.33 3.45
C GLY A 17 -7.13 6.25 3.68
N SER A 18 -7.08 7.48 3.14
CA SER A 18 -7.95 8.58 3.53
C SER A 18 -9.44 8.40 3.22
N PHE A 19 -9.79 7.37 2.44
CA PHE A 19 -11.18 7.07 2.07
C PHE A 19 -11.85 6.04 3.00
N MET A 20 -11.20 5.67 4.11
CA MET A 20 -11.61 4.53 4.95
C MET A 20 -12.09 4.93 6.34
N HIS A 21 -13.05 4.17 6.84
CA HIS A 21 -13.47 4.13 8.23
C HIS A 21 -12.64 3.12 9.03
N ALA A 22 -12.67 3.24 10.37
CA ALA A 22 -11.86 2.41 11.28
C ALA A 22 -12.17 0.89 11.22
N THR A 23 -13.22 0.47 10.52
CA THR A 23 -13.57 -0.95 10.34
C THR A 23 -13.33 -1.45 8.91
N ASP A 24 -12.84 -0.59 8.01
CA ASP A 24 -12.62 -0.98 6.64
C ASP A 24 -11.40 -1.91 6.51
N PRO A 25 -11.47 -2.95 5.66
CA PRO A 25 -10.36 -3.89 5.48
C PRO A 25 -9.03 -3.25 5.04
N GLY A 26 -9.04 -2.02 4.52
CA GLY A 26 -7.80 -1.32 4.15
C GLY A 26 -7.18 -0.49 5.27
N GLN A 27 -7.73 -0.54 6.49
CA GLN A 27 -7.09 0.00 7.68
C GLN A 27 -5.64 -0.48 7.85
N CYS A 28 -5.30 -1.64 7.28
CA CYS A 28 -3.93 -2.14 7.19
C CYS A 28 -2.95 -1.09 6.63
N LEU A 29 -3.37 -0.21 5.71
CA LEU A 29 -2.53 0.86 5.15
C LEU A 29 -2.13 1.95 6.16
N TYR A 30 -2.76 2.03 7.34
CA TYR A 30 -2.37 2.96 8.41
C TYR A 30 -1.32 2.39 9.37
N THR A 31 -1.01 1.11 9.26
CA THR A 31 -0.03 0.43 10.13
C THR A 31 1.41 0.73 9.73
N PHE A 32 1.64 1.41 8.60
CA PHE A 32 2.97 1.80 8.19
C PHE A 32 3.59 2.82 9.13
N HIS A 33 4.89 2.70 9.34
CA HIS A 33 5.63 3.71 10.06
C HIS A 33 5.83 4.95 9.18
N THR A 34 5.92 6.13 9.80
CA THR A 34 6.09 7.39 9.09
C THR A 34 7.25 7.33 8.10
N ASN A 35 6.97 7.69 6.85
CA ASN A 35 7.93 7.67 5.72
C ASN A 35 8.46 6.28 5.33
N ASP A 36 7.82 5.19 5.76
CA ASP A 36 8.24 3.83 5.42
C ASP A 36 7.05 2.92 5.10
N GLY A 37 6.71 2.83 3.81
CA GLY A 37 5.59 2.02 3.31
C GLY A 37 5.87 0.52 3.23
N ARG A 38 6.96 0.02 3.86
CA ARG A 38 7.26 -1.42 3.90
C ARG A 38 6.32 -2.15 4.85
N PRO A 39 5.80 -3.34 4.48
CA PRO A 39 5.01 -4.17 5.39
C PRO A 39 5.78 -4.53 6.66
N LEU A 40 5.05 -4.69 7.76
CA LEU A 40 5.62 -5.04 9.08
C LEU A 40 5.79 -6.55 9.22
N THR A 41 4.80 -7.31 8.77
CA THR A 41 4.79 -8.78 8.76
C THR A 41 4.28 -9.28 7.40
N GLU A 42 4.40 -10.57 7.14
CA GLU A 42 3.85 -11.17 5.92
C GLU A 42 2.31 -11.16 5.92
N GLU A 43 1.67 -11.31 7.08
CA GLU A 43 0.23 -11.17 7.23
C GLU A 43 -0.23 -9.76 6.85
N HIS A 44 0.45 -8.73 7.37
CA HIS A 44 0.18 -7.34 6.99
C HIS A 44 0.38 -7.11 5.48
N ARG A 45 1.44 -7.68 4.88
CA ARG A 45 1.64 -7.62 3.42
C ARG A 45 0.45 -8.19 2.66
N LEU A 46 -0.02 -9.37 3.06
CA LEU A 46 -1.13 -10.07 2.41
C LEU A 46 -2.44 -9.27 2.51
N GLU A 47 -2.71 -8.68 3.67
CA GLU A 47 -3.88 -7.82 3.87
C GLU A 47 -3.86 -6.59 2.97
N CYS A 48 -2.73 -5.87 2.93
CA CYS A 48 -2.59 -4.72 2.05
C CYS A 48 -2.73 -5.11 0.58
N LEU A 49 -2.09 -6.20 0.14
CA LEU A 49 -2.19 -6.68 -1.24
C LEU A 49 -3.61 -7.08 -1.60
N ARG A 50 -4.35 -7.73 -0.70
CA ARG A 50 -5.75 -8.10 -0.90
C ARG A 50 -6.60 -6.85 -1.11
N TRP A 51 -6.47 -5.86 -0.23
CA TRP A 51 -7.23 -4.63 -0.32
C TRP A 51 -6.87 -3.83 -1.58
N LEU A 52 -5.58 -3.61 -1.86
CA LEU A 52 -5.13 -2.86 -3.04
C LEU A 52 -5.58 -3.52 -4.36
N ARG A 53 -5.52 -4.85 -4.45
CA ARG A 53 -6.03 -5.58 -5.63
C ARG A 53 -7.53 -5.41 -5.80
N SER A 54 -8.30 -5.35 -4.71
CA SER A 54 -9.75 -5.08 -4.79
C SER A 54 -10.08 -3.70 -5.37
N LYS A 55 -9.14 -2.75 -5.31
CA LYS A 55 -9.30 -1.39 -5.86
C LYS A 55 -8.95 -1.27 -7.34
N GLN A 56 -8.33 -2.28 -7.95
CA GLN A 56 -7.96 -2.24 -9.37
C GLN A 56 -9.17 -1.97 -10.27
N THR A 57 -10.31 -2.58 -9.99
CA THR A 57 -11.56 -2.39 -10.73
C THR A 57 -12.31 -1.09 -10.37
N GLN A 58 -11.85 -0.36 -9.36
CA GLN A 58 -12.49 0.86 -8.83
C GLN A 58 -11.71 2.14 -9.17
N THR A 59 -10.51 2.02 -9.74
CA THR A 59 -9.71 3.16 -10.20
C THR A 59 -10.45 3.93 -11.31
N ARG A 60 -10.43 5.27 -11.24
CA ARG A 60 -11.23 6.14 -12.12
C ARG A 60 -10.39 6.84 -13.19
N SER A 61 -9.07 6.72 -13.10
CA SER A 61 -8.12 7.28 -14.08
C SER A 61 -6.89 6.39 -14.27
N ASP A 62 -6.24 6.52 -15.43
CA ASP A 62 -4.99 5.82 -15.76
C ASP A 62 -3.87 6.12 -14.74
N ARG A 63 -3.86 7.36 -14.23
CA ARG A 63 -2.89 7.78 -13.20
C ARG A 63 -3.09 7.00 -11.90
N GLU A 64 -4.33 6.91 -11.41
CA GLU A 64 -4.65 6.16 -10.20
C GLU A 64 -4.32 4.67 -10.38
N ALA A 65 -4.64 4.11 -11.56
CA ALA A 65 -4.31 2.72 -11.90
C ALA A 65 -2.80 2.46 -11.89
N ASP A 66 -2.00 3.34 -12.49
CA ASP A 66 -0.53 3.24 -12.49
C ASP A 66 0.06 3.38 -11.08
N GLU A 67 -0.41 4.33 -10.27
CA GLU A 67 0.03 4.51 -8.88
C GLU A 67 -0.33 3.30 -8.00
N LEU A 68 -1.55 2.76 -8.16
CA LEU A 68 -1.98 1.54 -7.49
C LEU A 68 -1.09 0.35 -7.88
N MET A 69 -0.80 0.18 -9.17
CA MET A 69 0.05 -0.91 -9.66
C MET A 69 1.50 -0.80 -9.16
N LYS A 70 2.03 0.43 -9.08
CA LYS A 70 3.35 0.69 -8.48
C LYS A 70 3.38 0.31 -7.00
N LEU A 71 2.34 0.67 -6.24
CA LEU A 71 2.22 0.33 -4.83
C LEU A 71 2.10 -1.18 -4.60
N ILE A 72 1.25 -1.88 -5.37
CA ILE A 72 1.12 -3.34 -5.32
C ILE A 72 2.46 -4.02 -5.60
N ARG A 73 3.19 -3.59 -6.63
CA ARG A 73 4.50 -4.16 -6.96
C ARG A 73 5.53 -3.88 -5.87
N PHE A 74 5.54 -2.67 -5.29
CA PHE A 74 6.40 -2.36 -4.16
C PHE A 74 6.11 -3.31 -2.98
N MET A 75 4.84 -3.43 -2.57
CA MET A 75 4.45 -4.28 -1.45
C MET A 75 4.71 -5.76 -1.71
N ALA A 76 4.65 -6.23 -2.95
CA ALA A 76 4.93 -7.64 -3.27
C ALA A 76 6.42 -7.98 -3.21
N ASN A 77 7.32 -7.01 -3.41
CA ASN A 77 8.76 -7.29 -3.63
C ASN A 77 9.69 -6.66 -2.59
N THR A 78 9.21 -5.73 -1.78
CA THR A 78 10.05 -5.06 -0.77
C THR A 78 10.29 -5.98 0.43
N PRO A 79 11.47 -5.98 1.06
CA PRO A 79 11.64 -6.67 2.34
C PRO A 79 10.72 -6.05 3.40
N LEU A 80 10.38 -6.84 4.42
CA LEU A 80 9.68 -6.33 5.59
C LEU A 80 10.50 -5.20 6.23
N ARG A 81 9.80 -4.30 6.93
CA ARG A 81 10.46 -3.33 7.80
C ARG A 81 11.21 -4.11 8.90
N PRO A 82 12.49 -3.80 9.18
CA PRO A 82 13.20 -4.39 10.31
C PRO A 82 12.48 -4.05 11.62
N LEU A 83 12.32 -5.05 12.49
CA LEU A 83 11.99 -4.83 13.89
C LEU A 83 13.19 -4.12 14.52
N GLN A 84 12.99 -2.89 14.99
CA GLN A 84 13.99 -2.16 15.77
C GLN A 84 13.86 -2.51 17.24
#